data_AF-B2U3Z9-F1
#
_entry.id   AF-B2U3Z9-F1
#
_cell.length_a   1.000
_cell.length_b   1.000
_cell.length_c   1.000
_cell.angle_alpha   90.00
_cell.angle_beta   90.00
_cell.angle_gamma   90.00
#
_symmetry.space_group_name_H-M   'P 1'
#
loop_
_entity.id
_entity.type
_entity.pdbx_description
1 polymer ?
#
loop_
_entity_poly.entity_id
_entity_poly.type
_entity_poly.pdbx_seq_one_letter_code
_entity_poly.pdbx_strand_id
1 'polypeptide(L)' 'MSNVDRLYQTVPQLIKQFVFGGECETPVRKAKHGDSSGVRGAAWLWPQE' A
#
# COMPACT_ATOMS: atom_id res chain seq x y z
N MET A 1 -7.29 2.01 -8.25
CA MET A 1 -5.81 1.96 -8.30
C MET A 1 -5.21 0.81 -7.50
N SER A 2 -5.61 0.56 -6.24
CA SER A 2 -5.07 -0.54 -5.42
C SER A 2 -5.55 -1.93 -5.88
N ASN A 3 -6.45 -1.97 -6.85
CA ASN A 3 -6.93 -3.20 -7.49
C ASN A 3 -6.01 -3.74 -8.60
N VAL A 4 -4.97 -3.00 -9.01
CA VAL A 4 -4.09 -3.39 -10.11
C VAL A 4 -3.05 -4.41 -9.63
N ASP A 5 -3.25 -5.68 -9.98
CA ASP A 5 -2.42 -6.79 -9.49
C ASP A 5 -0.95 -6.71 -9.94
N ARG A 6 -0.69 -6.16 -11.13
CA ARG A 6 0.67 -5.96 -11.65
C ARG A 6 1.55 -5.16 -10.69
N LEU A 7 0.98 -4.18 -9.97
CA LEU A 7 1.74 -3.35 -9.04
C LEU A 7 2.40 -4.21 -7.96
N TYR A 8 1.72 -5.23 -7.44
CA TYR A 8 2.24 -6.10 -6.38
C TYR A 8 3.30 -7.10 -6.86
N GLN A 9 3.48 -7.25 -8.18
CA GLN A 9 4.52 -8.07 -8.77
C GLN A 9 5.74 -7.25 -9.16
N THR A 10 5.52 -6.09 -9.80
CA THR A 10 6.59 -5.28 -10.39
C THR A 10 7.24 -4.33 -9.37
N VAL A 11 6.44 -3.67 -8.52
CA VAL A 11 6.93 -2.65 -7.59
C VAL A 11 7.96 -3.19 -6.59
N PRO A 12 7.78 -4.38 -5.97
CA PRO A 12 8.77 -4.93 -5.04
C PRO A 12 10.17 -5.08 -5.63
N GLN A 13 10.27 -5.36 -6.93
CA GLN A 13 11.55 -5.51 -7.63
C GLN A 13 12.20 -4.15 -7.91
N LEU A 14 11.39 -3.12 -8.18
CA LEU A 14 11.86 -1.78 -8.54
C LEU A 14 12.18 -0.90 -7.33
N ILE A 15 11.55 -1.12 -6.17
CA ILE A 15 11.73 -0.25 -5.00
C ILE A 15 13.18 -0.26 -4.50
N LYS A 16 13.89 -1.39 -4.59
CA LYS A 16 15.25 -1.55 -4.04
C LYS A 16 16.24 -0.50 -4.52
N GLN A 17 16.13 -0.06 -5.78
CA GLN A 17 17.04 0.95 -6.35
C GLN A 17 16.88 2.35 -5.74
N PHE A 18 15.76 2.60 -5.07
CA PHE A 18 15.43 3.89 -4.43
C PHE A 18 15.60 3.86 -2.91
N VAL A 19 15.97 2.71 -2.34
CA VAL A 19 16.13 2.55 -0.90
C VAL A 19 17.58 2.83 -0.54
N PHE A 20 17.78 3.75 0.40
CA PHE A 20 19.10 4.01 0.96
C PHE A 20 19.59 2.74 1.68
N GLY A 21 20.74 2.21 1.27
CA GLY A 21 21.24 0.90 1.73
C GLY A 21 20.83 -0.30 0.86
N GLY A 22 19.93 -0.11 -0.13
CA GLY A 22 19.54 -1.16 -1.09
C GLY A 22 18.69 -2.30 -0.54
N GLU A 23 18.49 -2.33 0.78
CA GLU A 23 17.76 -3.34 1.52
C GLU A 23 16.36 -2.83 1.89
N CYS A 24 15.34 -3.50 1.38
CA CYS A 24 13.95 -3.28 1.78
C CYS A 24 13.24 -4.63 1.83
N GLU A 25 13.07 -5.14 3.04
CA GLU A 25 12.40 -6.42 3.29
C GLU A 25 10.89 -6.25 3.54
N THR A 26 10.44 -5.01 3.75
CA THR A 26 9.03 -4.70 4.01
C THR A 26 8.16 -5.14 2.82
N PRO A 27 7.23 -6.09 3.01
CA PRO A 27 6.46 -6.63 1.91
C PRO A 27 5.41 -5.63 1.41
N VAL A 28 5.35 -5.42 0.08
CA VAL A 28 4.27 -4.65 -0.55
C VAL A 28 3.04 -5.54 -0.67
N ARG A 29 1.90 -5.12 -0.11
CA ARG A 29 0.67 -5.91 -0.04
C ARG A 29 -0.54 -5.19 -0.62
N LYS A 30 -1.50 -5.96 -1.11
CA LYS A 30 -2.77 -5.45 -1.63
C LYS A 30 -3.65 -4.88 -0.53
N ALA A 31 -4.29 -3.74 -0.81
CA ALA A 31 -5.22 -3.14 0.13
C ALA A 31 -6.43 -4.05 0.32
N LYS A 32 -6.70 -4.46 1.56
CA LYS A 32 -7.83 -5.36 1.90
C LYS A 32 -9.18 -4.84 1.44
N HIS A 33 -9.35 -3.52 1.42
CA HIS A 33 -10.62 -2.86 1.10
C HIS A 33 -10.57 -2.12 -0.23
N GLY A 34 -9.59 -2.45 -1.08
CA GLY A 34 -9.44 -1.88 -2.42
C GLY A 34 -9.46 -0.35 -2.42
N ASP A 35 -10.10 0.22 -3.44
CA ASP A 35 -10.19 1.66 -3.64
C ASP A 35 -11.04 2.38 -2.59
N SER A 36 -11.90 1.65 -1.86
CA SER A 36 -12.71 2.18 -0.75
C SER A 36 -11.96 2.31 0.57
N SER A 37 -10.68 1.94 0.63
CA SER A 37 -9.87 1.99 1.86
C SER A 37 -9.78 3.40 2.45
N GLY A 38 -9.72 4.44 1.61
CA GLY A 38 -9.61 5.84 2.06
C GLY A 38 -10.85 6.35 2.78
N VAL A 39 -12.04 6.18 2.19
CA VAL A 39 -13.32 6.59 2.79
C VAL A 39 -13.54 5.89 4.13
N ARG A 40 -13.22 4.59 4.21
CA ARG A 40 -13.29 3.84 5.47
C ARG A 40 -12.32 4.36 6.52
N GLY A 41 -11.09 4.69 6.13
CA GLY A 41 -10.11 5.28 7.03
C GLY A 41 -10.58 6.62 7.59
N ALA A 42 -11.12 7.49 6.73
CA ALA A 42 -11.66 8.78 7.15
C ALA A 42 -12.83 8.62 8.14
N ALA A 43 -13.74 7.68 7.89
CA ALA A 43 -14.84 7.39 8.82
C ALA A 43 -14.36 6.92 10.19
N TRP A 44 -13.26 6.16 10.26
CA TRP A 44 -12.66 5.71 11.53
C TRP A 44 -11.90 6.79 12.29
N LEU A 45 -11.48 7.87 11.62
CA LEU A 45 -10.83 9.01 12.28
C LEU A 45 -11.84 9.97 12.90
N TRP A 46 -13.13 9.81 12.62
CA TRP A 46 -14.18 10.63 13.22
C TRP A 46 -14.36 10.22 14.69
N PRO A 47 -14.26 11.16 15.66
CA PRO A 47 -14.51 10.85 17.05
C PRO A 47 -15.94 10.33 17.24
N GLN A 48 -16.10 9.24 17.97
CA GLN A 48 -17.41 8.86 18.48
C GLN A 48 -17.75 9.81 19.64
N GLU A 49 -18.87 10.51 19.52
CA GLU A 49 -19.48 11.26 20.63
C GLU A 49 -19.94 10.32 21.75
#